data_AF-A0A150PQP8-F1
#
_entry.id   AF-A0A150PQP8-F1
#
_cell.length_a   1.000
_cell.length_b   1.000
_cell.length_c   1.000
_cell.angle_alpha   90.00
_cell.angle_beta   90.00
_cell.angle_gamma   90.00
#
_symmetry.space_group_name_H-M   'P 1'
#
loop_
_entity.id
_entity.type
_entity.pdbx_description
1 polymer ?
#
loop_
_entity_poly.entity_id
_entity_poly.type
_entity_poly.pdbx_seq_one_letter_code
_entity_poly.pdbx_strand_id
1 'polypeptide(L)'
;MVLTTVHHVIGAVIYSTPWRLHIALLSVPTIAVLLGALAVHRRCAPTTAGRAAFVVLAAALVLVPIVWIGVFEGFYNHVVKDALYFLAPGSPVLLRLFPPPTYVMPGNALFEITGVLQVVPAWIAATALARRLLGLRTPRSSLVVPPNAAVPRGGEIR
;
A
#
# COMPACT_ATOMS: atom_id res chain seq x y z
N MET A 1 -3.64 2.25 3.38
CA MET A 1 -4.72 3.12 3.88
C MET A 1 -4.67 3.33 5.39
N VAL A 2 -4.58 2.30 6.25
CA VAL A 2 -4.45 2.54 7.71
C VAL A 2 -3.23 3.40 8.06
N LEU A 3 -2.05 3.04 7.54
CA LEU A 3 -0.83 3.84 7.70
C LEU A 3 -1.01 5.28 7.19
N THR A 4 -1.69 5.45 6.05
CA THR A 4 -2.03 6.76 5.48
C THR A 4 -2.84 7.59 6.47
N THR A 5 -3.91 7.03 7.04
CA THR A 5 -4.73 7.69 8.06
C THR A 5 -3.88 8.11 9.26
N VAL A 6 -3.06 7.21 9.82
CA VAL A 6 -2.18 7.50 10.95
C VAL A 6 -1.21 8.64 10.61
N HIS A 7 -0.54 8.55 9.46
CA HIS A 7 0.41 9.55 8.99
C HIS A 7 -0.21 10.95 8.84
N HIS A 8 -1.37 11.05 8.20
CA HIS A 8 -2.04 12.35 8.01
C HIS A 8 -2.62 12.92 9.30
N VAL A 9 -3.08 12.07 10.25
CA VAL A 9 -3.48 12.52 11.59
C VAL A 9 -2.28 13.06 12.35
N ILE A 10 -1.15 12.34 12.36
CA ILE A 10 0.10 12.81 12.97
C ILE A 10 0.53 14.15 12.37
N GLY A 11 0.54 14.26 11.04
CA GLY A 11 0.89 15.49 10.34
C GLY A 11 -0.04 16.66 10.66
N ALA A 12 -1.35 16.42 10.73
CA ALA A 12 -2.33 17.44 11.07
C ALA A 12 -2.10 18.00 12.48
N VAL A 13 -1.80 17.13 13.45
CA VAL A 13 -1.54 17.52 14.85
C VAL A 13 -0.20 18.23 14.99
N ILE A 14 0.89 17.64 14.50
CA ILE A 14 2.26 18.17 14.69
C ILE A 14 2.43 19.54 14.02
N TYR A 15 1.89 19.70 12.80
CA TYR A 15 2.09 20.92 12.02
C TYR A 15 0.88 21.87 12.08
N SER A 16 -0.12 21.60 12.92
CA SER A 16 -1.36 22.39 12.97
C SER A 16 -2.01 22.60 11.60
N THR A 17 -2.04 21.54 10.79
CA THR A 17 -2.56 21.54 9.42
C THR A 17 -3.82 20.66 9.31
N PRO A 18 -4.97 21.08 9.87
CA PRO A 18 -6.17 20.25 9.96
C PRO A 18 -6.68 19.82 8.59
N TRP A 19 -6.39 20.60 7.55
CA TRP A 19 -6.73 20.24 6.18
C TRP A 19 -6.19 18.85 5.82
N ARG A 20 -5.02 18.40 6.30
CA ARG A 20 -4.47 17.05 5.99
C ARG A 20 -5.38 15.89 6.39
N LEU A 21 -6.33 16.11 7.32
CA LEU A 21 -7.32 15.10 7.70
C LEU A 21 -8.23 14.67 6.53
N HIS A 22 -8.37 15.48 5.47
CA HIS A 22 -9.14 15.06 4.30
C HIS A 22 -8.61 13.76 3.68
N ILE A 23 -7.29 13.57 3.63
CA ILE A 23 -6.69 12.32 3.13
C ILE A 23 -7.00 11.15 4.08
N ALA A 24 -6.95 11.38 5.39
CA ALA A 24 -7.30 10.38 6.38
C ALA A 24 -8.76 9.92 6.24
N LEU A 25 -9.67 10.85 5.92
CA LEU A 25 -11.07 10.55 5.64
C LEU A 25 -11.26 9.79 4.32
N LEU A 26 -10.49 10.11 3.28
CA LEU A 26 -10.51 9.40 1.98
C LEU A 26 -10.02 7.95 2.08
N SER A 27 -9.27 7.59 3.13
CA SER A 27 -8.91 6.18 3.39
C SER A 27 -10.12 5.29 3.56
N VAL A 28 -11.20 5.76 4.19
CA VAL A 28 -12.40 4.95 4.50
C VAL A 28 -13.11 4.49 3.22
N PRO A 29 -13.56 5.37 2.30
CA PRO A 29 -14.18 4.93 1.06
C PRO A 29 -13.21 4.13 0.18
N THR A 30 -11.91 4.45 0.21
CA THR A 30 -10.90 3.66 -0.52
C THR A 30 -10.85 2.22 -0.02
N ILE A 31 -10.83 2.00 1.30
CA ILE A 31 -10.87 0.65 1.89
C ILE A 31 -12.17 -0.07 1.49
N ALA A 32 -13.32 0.62 1.56
CA ALA A 32 -14.60 0.04 1.20
C ALA A 32 -14.64 -0.42 -0.27
N VAL A 33 -14.15 0.41 -1.20
CA VAL A 33 -14.06 0.08 -2.63
C VAL A 33 -13.13 -1.11 -2.85
N LEU A 34 -11.94 -1.11 -2.26
CA LEU A 34 -10.95 -2.19 -2.42
C LEU A 34 -11.49 -3.53 -1.89
N LEU A 35 -12.06 -3.55 -0.69
CA LEU A 35 -12.60 -4.76 -0.09
C LEU A 35 -13.86 -5.24 -0.81
N GLY A 36 -14.75 -4.33 -1.20
CA GLY A 36 -15.96 -4.65 -1.95
C GLY A 36 -15.65 -5.26 -3.31
N ALA A 37 -14.77 -4.61 -4.08
CA ALA A 37 -14.34 -5.11 -5.38
C ALA A 37 -13.63 -6.46 -5.28
N LEU A 38 -12.77 -6.64 -4.27
CA LEU A 38 -12.12 -7.93 -4.01
C LEU A 38 -13.14 -9.02 -3.64
N ALA A 39 -14.12 -8.71 -2.79
CA ALA A 39 -15.15 -9.66 -2.39
C ALA A 39 -16.00 -10.12 -3.58
N VAL A 40 -16.44 -9.19 -4.43
CA VAL A 40 -17.21 -9.50 -5.65
C VAL A 40 -16.36 -10.31 -6.63
N HIS A 41 -15.10 -9.91 -6.87
CA HIS A 41 -14.20 -10.65 -7.75
C HIS A 41 -14.02 -12.11 -7.28
N ARG A 42 -13.83 -12.34 -5.98
CA ARG A 42 -13.65 -13.69 -5.43
C ARG A 42 -14.90 -14.56 -5.51
N ARG A 43 -16.09 -13.97 -5.34
CA ARG A 43 -17.37 -14.69 -5.42
C ARG A 43 -17.81 -14.99 -6.85
N CYS A 44 -17.44 -14.12 -7.79
CA CYS A 44 -17.97 -14.15 -9.16
C CYS A 44 -16.87 -14.28 -10.23
N ALA A 45 -15.68 -14.78 -9.88
CA ALA A 45 -14.49 -14.75 -10.73
C ALA A 45 -14.66 -15.11 -12.22
N PRO A 46 -15.43 -16.16 -12.62
CA PRO A 46 -15.57 -16.49 -14.04
C PRO A 46 -16.55 -15.58 -14.80
N THR A 47 -17.40 -14.82 -14.10
CA THR A 47 -18.47 -14.02 -14.70
C THR A 47 -17.99 -12.64 -15.15
N THR A 48 -18.78 -11.97 -15.99
CA THR A 48 -18.57 -10.56 -16.36
C THR A 48 -18.51 -9.64 -15.14
N ALA A 49 -19.36 -9.86 -14.14
CA ALA A 49 -19.33 -9.11 -12.88
C ALA A 49 -18.01 -9.30 -12.12
N GLY A 50 -17.48 -10.54 -12.07
CA GLY A 50 -16.18 -10.80 -11.45
C GLY A 50 -15.01 -10.13 -12.18
N ARG A 51 -15.06 -10.05 -13.51
CA ARG A 51 -14.06 -9.34 -14.33
C ARG A 51 -14.14 -7.83 -14.12
N ALA A 52 -15.34 -7.26 -14.15
CA ALA A 52 -15.56 -5.83 -13.88
C ALA A 52 -15.06 -5.45 -12.47
N ALA A 53 -15.37 -6.27 -11.46
CA ALA A 53 -14.89 -6.07 -10.10
C ALA A 53 -13.35 -6.12 -10.01
N PHE A 54 -12.68 -6.99 -10.78
CA PHE A 54 -11.22 -6.99 -10.85
C PHE A 54 -10.66 -5.70 -11.47
N VAL A 55 -11.27 -5.20 -12.54
CA VAL A 55 -10.86 -3.93 -13.17
C VAL A 55 -11.00 -2.77 -12.18
N VAL A 56 -12.12 -2.70 -11.45
CA VAL A 56 -12.33 -1.69 -10.40
C VAL A 56 -11.28 -1.82 -9.31
N LEU A 57 -11.00 -3.04 -8.83
CA LEU A 57 -9.96 -3.29 -7.83
C LEU A 57 -8.58 -2.83 -8.32
N ALA A 58 -8.20 -3.21 -9.54
CA ALA A 58 -6.91 -2.86 -10.13
C ALA A 58 -6.77 -1.35 -10.32
N ALA A 59 -7.78 -0.69 -10.87
CA ALA A 59 -7.80 0.76 -11.04
C ALA A 59 -7.71 1.49 -9.69
N ALA A 60 -8.51 1.07 -8.71
CA ALA A 60 -8.48 1.66 -7.38
C ALA A 60 -7.11 1.49 -6.71
N LEU A 61 -6.47 0.31 -6.83
CA LEU A 61 -5.12 0.07 -6.32
C LEU A 61 -4.07 0.95 -7.00
N VAL A 62 -4.11 1.04 -8.33
CA VAL A 62 -3.14 1.84 -9.09
C VAL A 62 -3.27 3.31 -8.74
N LEU A 63 -4.48 3.86 -8.81
CA LEU A 63 -4.69 5.30 -8.67
C LEU A 63 -4.42 5.78 -7.25
N VAL A 64 -4.92 5.06 -6.24
CA VAL A 64 -4.90 5.56 -4.85
C VAL A 64 -3.69 5.06 -4.07
N PRO A 65 -3.61 3.80 -3.58
CA PRO A 65 -2.51 3.39 -2.72
C PRO A 65 -1.15 3.33 -3.44
N ILE A 66 -1.10 3.08 -4.75
CA ILE A 66 0.17 2.99 -5.49
C ILE A 66 0.63 4.36 -5.95
N VAL A 67 -0.09 5.03 -6.85
CA VAL A 67 0.36 6.27 -7.47
C VAL A 67 0.23 7.45 -6.51
N TRP A 68 -0.97 7.72 -5.99
CA TRP A 68 -1.14 8.88 -5.14
C TRP A 68 -0.42 8.73 -3.79
N ILE A 69 -0.71 7.68 -3.03
CA ILE A 69 -0.14 7.51 -1.69
C ILE A 69 1.29 6.99 -1.75
N GLY A 70 1.58 5.98 -2.58
CA GLY A 70 2.92 5.39 -2.64
C GLY A 70 3.94 6.29 -3.32
N VAL A 71 3.66 6.69 -4.56
CA VAL A 71 4.60 7.46 -5.39
C VAL A 71 4.60 8.93 -5.00
N PHE A 72 3.43 9.58 -4.91
CA PHE A 72 3.40 11.02 -4.65
C PHE A 72 3.59 11.36 -3.17
N GLU A 73 2.76 10.83 -2.26
CA GLU A 73 2.91 11.12 -0.83
C GLU A 73 4.19 10.47 -0.27
N GLY A 74 4.30 9.14 -0.32
CA GLY A 74 5.43 8.43 0.28
C GLY A 74 6.78 8.70 -0.38
N PHE A 75 6.90 8.48 -1.69
CA PHE A 75 8.19 8.59 -2.36
C PHE A 75 8.59 10.04 -2.67
N TYR A 76 7.75 10.80 -3.35
CA TYR A 76 8.09 12.18 -3.72
C TYR A 76 8.11 13.12 -2.50
N ASN A 77 7.05 13.15 -1.68
CA ASN A 77 6.94 14.09 -0.56
C ASN A 77 7.77 13.71 0.67
N HIS A 78 8.25 12.47 0.80
CA HIS A 78 9.12 12.06 1.91
C HIS A 78 10.49 11.58 1.45
N VAL A 79 10.59 10.53 0.62
CA VAL A 79 11.92 10.00 0.24
C VAL A 79 12.76 11.03 -0.52
N VAL A 80 12.22 11.60 -1.60
CA VAL A 80 12.95 12.56 -2.45
C VAL A 80 13.19 13.86 -1.69
N LYS A 81 12.17 14.37 -0.99
CA LYS A 81 12.26 15.59 -0.18
C LYS A 81 13.33 15.45 0.92
N ASP A 82 13.31 14.37 1.70
CA ASP A 82 14.26 14.14 2.78
C ASP A 82 15.68 13.97 2.24
N ALA A 83 15.84 13.22 1.15
CA ALA A 83 17.13 13.08 0.48
C ALA A 83 17.69 14.45 0.05
N LEU A 84 16.87 15.31 -0.58
CA LEU A 84 17.30 16.65 -0.97
C LEU A 84 17.61 17.53 0.25
N TYR A 85 16.80 17.46 1.30
CA TYR A 85 17.01 18.22 2.53
C TYR A 85 18.35 17.88 3.21
N PHE A 86 18.69 16.59 3.31
CA PHE A 86 19.91 16.14 3.98
C PHE A 86 21.15 16.16 3.09
N LEU A 87 21.03 15.89 1.78
CA LEU A 87 22.17 15.82 0.87
C LEU A 87 22.51 17.16 0.22
N ALA A 88 21.54 18.09 0.12
CA ALA A 88 21.72 19.39 -0.53
C ALA A 88 21.01 20.52 0.26
N PRO A 89 21.38 20.74 1.54
CA PRO A 89 20.73 21.74 2.38
C PRO A 89 20.84 23.14 1.77
N GLY A 90 19.74 23.88 1.77
CA GLY A 90 19.65 25.23 1.19
C GLY A 90 19.61 25.28 -0.35
N SER A 91 19.57 24.13 -1.03
CA SER A 91 19.47 24.09 -2.49
C SER A 91 18.21 24.81 -3.00
N PRO A 92 18.33 25.69 -4.01
CA PRO A 92 17.17 26.30 -4.67
C PRO A 92 16.20 25.27 -5.26
N VAL A 93 16.69 24.06 -5.57
CA VAL A 93 15.87 22.96 -6.10
C VAL A 93 14.86 22.47 -5.05
N LEU A 94 15.26 22.41 -3.77
CA LEU A 94 14.38 21.97 -2.69
C LEU A 94 13.15 22.88 -2.57
N LEU A 95 13.36 24.20 -2.56
CA LEU A 95 12.26 25.18 -2.46
C LEU A 95 11.42 25.28 -3.74
N ARG A 96 11.98 24.98 -4.91
CA ARG A 96 11.22 24.92 -6.16
C ARG A 96 10.31 23.69 -6.23
N LEU A 97 10.79 22.54 -5.79
CA LEU A 97 10.03 21.28 -5.80
C LEU A 97 9.04 21.16 -4.64
N PHE A 98 9.39 21.75 -3.49
CA PHE A 98 8.62 21.66 -2.25
C PHE A 98 8.34 23.05 -1.66
N PRO A 99 7.61 23.93 -2.38
CA PRO A 99 7.33 25.29 -1.91
C PRO A 99 6.33 25.33 -0.74
N PRO A 100 6.53 26.23 0.24
CA PRO A 100 5.50 26.50 1.24
C PRO A 100 4.27 27.18 0.60
N PRO A 101 3.08 27.13 1.24
CA PRO A 101 2.80 26.50 2.54
C PRO A 101 2.40 25.02 2.46
N THR A 102 2.20 24.49 1.25
CA THR A 102 1.75 23.11 1.03
C THR A 102 2.76 22.11 1.60
N TYR A 103 4.04 22.33 1.30
CA TYR A 103 5.13 21.49 1.77
C TYR A 103 5.74 22.06 3.04
N VAL A 104 5.95 21.18 4.01
CA VAL A 104 6.67 21.48 5.25
C VAL A 104 8.02 20.77 5.19
N MET A 105 9.09 21.50 5.47
CA MET A 105 10.44 20.95 5.51
C MET A 105 10.56 19.92 6.64
N PRO A 106 11.45 18.91 6.50
CA PRO A 106 11.65 17.90 7.53
C PRO A 106 11.94 18.50 8.91
N GLY A 107 10.99 18.36 9.83
CA GLY A 107 11.08 18.89 11.19
C GLY A 107 10.71 17.89 12.29
N ASN A 108 10.19 16.71 11.92
CA ASN A 108 9.79 15.67 12.87
C ASN A 108 10.01 14.27 12.30
N ALA A 109 10.87 13.49 12.96
CA ALA A 109 11.26 12.16 12.48
C ALA A 109 10.08 11.18 12.39
N LEU A 110 9.11 11.22 13.31
CA LEU A 110 7.96 10.32 13.27
C LEU A 110 7.08 10.59 12.04
N PHE A 111 6.84 11.87 11.72
CA PHE A 111 6.10 12.24 10.52
C PHE A 111 6.82 11.79 9.25
N GLU A 112 8.13 12.05 9.13
CA GLU A 112 8.88 11.66 7.94
C GLU A 112 9.01 10.13 7.79
N ILE A 113 9.30 9.40 8.87
CA ILE A 113 9.39 7.93 8.85
C ILE A 113 8.06 7.31 8.43
N THR A 114 6.95 7.76 9.00
CA THR A 114 5.62 7.24 8.63
C THR A 114 5.24 7.59 7.19
N GLY A 115 5.75 8.71 6.68
CA GLY A 115 5.63 9.13 5.29
C GLY A 115 6.40 8.20 4.34
N VAL A 116 7.70 7.99 4.57
CA VAL A 116 8.53 7.04 3.82
C VAL A 116 7.93 5.63 3.85
N LEU A 117 7.41 5.20 5.00
CA LEU A 117 6.84 3.86 5.16
C LEU A 117 5.62 3.62 4.26
N GLN A 118 4.95 4.66 3.73
CA GLN A 118 3.85 4.50 2.76
C GLN A 118 4.29 3.82 1.45
N VAL A 119 5.57 3.90 1.10
CA VAL A 119 6.14 3.24 -0.09
C VAL A 119 6.05 1.71 0.01
N VAL A 120 6.19 1.15 1.21
CA VAL A 120 6.20 -0.31 1.43
C VAL A 120 4.87 -0.98 1.07
N PRO A 121 3.70 -0.59 1.61
CA PRO A 121 2.44 -1.19 1.22
C PRO A 121 2.09 -0.89 -0.26
N ALA A 122 2.52 0.25 -0.80
CA ALA A 122 2.35 0.55 -2.22
C ALA A 122 3.15 -0.42 -3.10
N TRP A 123 4.40 -0.70 -2.75
CA TRP A 123 5.25 -1.68 -3.43
C TRP A 123 4.67 -3.10 -3.36
N ILE A 124 4.18 -3.51 -2.18
CA ILE A 124 3.52 -4.81 -2.01
C ILE A 124 2.27 -4.89 -2.89
N ALA A 125 1.43 -3.85 -2.92
CA ALA A 125 0.24 -3.81 -3.76
C ALA A 125 0.59 -3.87 -5.26
N ALA A 126 1.59 -3.08 -5.69
CA ALA A 126 2.04 -3.03 -7.08
C ALA A 126 2.60 -4.39 -7.54
N THR A 127 3.45 -5.01 -6.74
CA THR A 127 4.03 -6.33 -7.05
C THR A 127 3.00 -7.44 -7.06
N ALA A 128 2.04 -7.43 -6.13
CA ALA A 128 0.93 -8.39 -6.11
C ALA A 128 0.04 -8.23 -7.36
N LEU A 129 -0.29 -7.00 -7.74
CA LEU A 129 -1.09 -6.72 -8.93
C LEU A 129 -0.33 -7.11 -10.21
N ALA A 130 0.95 -6.75 -10.33
CA ALA A 130 1.79 -7.10 -11.48
C ALA A 130 1.89 -8.63 -11.65
N ARG A 131 2.17 -9.38 -10.58
CA ARG A 131 2.20 -10.85 -10.62
C ARG A 131 0.88 -11.43 -11.10
N ARG A 132 -0.24 -10.87 -10.62
CA ARG A 132 -1.58 -11.30 -11.03
C ARG A 132 -1.83 -11.05 -12.52
N LEU A 133 -1.46 -9.88 -13.03
CA LEU A 133 -1.61 -9.50 -14.44
C LEU A 133 -0.72 -10.34 -15.37
N LEU A 134 0.50 -10.66 -14.93
CA LEU A 134 1.45 -11.47 -15.68
C LEU A 134 1.20 -12.99 -15.56
N GLY A 135 0.15 -13.41 -14.84
CA GLY A 135 -0.15 -14.83 -14.62
C GLY A 135 0.89 -15.58 -13.79
N LEU A 136 1.78 -14.87 -13.08
CA LEU A 136 2.82 -15.46 -12.25
C LEU A 136 2.16 -16.07 -11.01
N ARG A 137 2.18 -17.40 -10.91
CA ARG A 137 1.77 -18.11 -9.70
C ARG A 137 2.83 -17.88 -8.63
N THR A 138 2.40 -17.54 -7.40
CA THR A 138 3.28 -17.70 -6.25
C THR A 138 3.69 -19.17 -6.17
N PRO A 139 4.99 -19.50 -6.04
CA PRO A 139 5.40 -20.85 -5.75
C PRO A 139 4.63 -21.31 -4.52
N ARG A 140 3.76 -22.33 -4.66
CA ARG A 140 3.30 -23.05 -3.48
C ARG A 140 4.58 -23.65 -2.90
N SER A 141 4.93 -23.29 -1.66
CA SER A 141 5.85 -24.13 -0.92
C SER A 141 5.19 -25.51 -0.90
N SER A 142 5.74 -26.43 -1.68
CA SER A 142 5.48 -27.84 -1.46
C SER A 142 5.97 -28.07 -0.05
N LEU A 143 5.05 -28.09 0.92
CA LEU A 143 5.29 -28.78 2.17
C LEU A 143 5.82 -30.14 1.75
N VAL A 144 7.11 -30.36 2.00
CA VAL A 144 7.72 -31.67 1.90
C VAL A 144 6.88 -32.53 2.83
N VAL A 145 5.99 -33.34 2.27
CA VAL A 145 5.32 -34.40 3.02
C VAL A 145 6.47 -35.34 3.37
N PRO A 146 6.87 -35.46 4.65
CA PRO A 146 7.93 -36.39 5.01
C PRO A 146 7.47 -37.81 4.58
N PRO A 147 8.33 -38.60 3.92
CA PRO A 147 7.94 -39.90 3.36
C PRO A 147 7.47 -40.97 4.36
N ASN A 148 7.41 -40.68 5.66
CA ASN A 148 7.18 -41.65 6.73
C ASN A 148 5.93 -41.39 7.57
N ALA A 149 4.83 -40.89 6.98
CA ALA A 149 3.52 -41.04 7.62
C ALA A 149 3.08 -42.51 7.48
N ALA A 150 3.56 -43.35 8.41
CA ALA A 150 3.22 -44.75 8.49
C ALA A 150 1.69 -44.93 8.49
N VAL A 151 1.19 -45.62 7.47
CA VAL A 151 -0.20 -46.10 7.42
C VAL A 151 -0.37 -47.14 8.53
N PRO A 152 -1.27 -46.95 9.51
CA PRO A 152 -1.59 -48.02 10.44
C PRO A 152 -2.24 -49.15 9.64
N ARG A 153 -1.58 -50.31 9.55
CA ARG A 153 -2.20 -51.51 9.00
C ARG A 153 -3.33 -51.91 9.94
N GLY A 154 -4.54 -52.03 9.37
CA GLY A 154 -5.71 -52.51 10.08
C GLY A 154 -5.41 -53.83 10.78
N GLY A 155 -5.61 -53.83 12.09
CA GLY A 155 -5.72 -55.07 12.85
C GLY A 155 -7.09 -55.67 12.58
N GLU A 156 -7.12 -56.71 11.76
CA GLU A 156 -8.15 -57.73 11.86
C GLU A 156 -8.01 -58.42 13.23
N ILE A 157 -9.04 -58.35 14.07
CA ILE A 157 -9.28 -59.38 15.08
C ILE A 157 -10.76 -59.78 14.99
N ARG A 158 -10.89 -61.09 14.76
CA ARG A 158 -12.02 -62.00 14.70
C ARG A 158 -13.19 -61.70 15.64
#